data_AF-A0A812R858-F1
#
_entry.id   AF-A0A812R858-F1
#
_cell.length_a   1.000
_cell.length_b   1.000
_cell.length_c   1.000
_cell.angle_alpha   90.00
_cell.angle_beta   90.00
_cell.angle_gamma   90.00
#
_symmetry.space_group_name_H-M   'P 1'
#
loop_
_entity.id
_entity.type
_entity.pdbx_description
1 polymer ?
#
loop_
_entity_poly.entity_id
_entity_poly.type
_entity_poly.pdbx_seq_one_letter_code
_entity_poly.pdbx_strand_id
1 'polypeptide(L)'
;MASEPFATLQRQPVCAFYFLQASTLLALWLAVKAGSGVDFFQLSEGLANTALQPSWMPRNIFLGLVSKWVYRPAAYGTIPLFFLASFVEASPHAAAWVVRLLCALAVTIFQLGDSCRTTSHRDYLMVYICWALVVGLNAQAVAYGLCVLYILGSGLSKVIIGGCRHWISPSTMRAILQTFAQKTPKQGGPILGFANRFICRSDLLCALLGLATLVFECMVAPSAFFLPLPWRFPVVGMGMIILHLGIGAVQSGAIGAFFLPNVAAYVVGFGDFGPAEHSTVWSDCSPTNLDMFSPGWYLAMAVCFLPLLAASLRPTRLIPEDWPWTPFALFPWNAAQWRFLHDSFVTGDTRLVVLSECPSKPELKGLRVIPIEHRSDVPLMQRSIRPQNEEAVLYDLWSRTLGITTYQDELLVGALRNRFYGQLAQPLLEGGVPQSGEAARLYALKSIVDLTSKFLIETQRVVELSTGMPLTQCCLVRVNSSNEVLEVII
;
A
#
# COMPACT_ATOMS: atom_id res chain seq x y z
N MET A 1 41.23 -5.65 -12.88
CA MET A 1 41.21 -5.97 -11.44
C MET A 1 39.99 -5.40 -10.69
N ALA A 2 38.93 -4.91 -11.35
CA ALA A 2 37.69 -4.46 -10.68
C ALA A 2 36.49 -5.42 -10.86
N SER A 3 36.69 -6.61 -11.44
CA SER A 3 35.62 -7.56 -11.78
C SER A 3 35.31 -8.59 -10.69
N GLU A 4 36.21 -8.81 -9.72
CA GLU A 4 35.99 -9.78 -8.63
C GLU A 4 34.98 -9.36 -7.56
N PRO A 5 34.95 -8.12 -7.03
CA PRO A 5 34.04 -7.79 -5.92
C PRO A 5 32.55 -7.86 -6.31
N PHE A 6 32.21 -7.66 -7.59
CA PHE A 6 30.84 -7.85 -8.09
C PHE A 6 30.44 -9.33 -8.20
N ALA A 7 31.38 -10.22 -8.52
CA ALA A 7 31.13 -11.65 -8.59
C ALA A 7 30.91 -12.27 -7.20
N THR A 8 31.53 -11.73 -6.15
CA THR A 8 31.31 -12.14 -4.75
C THR A 8 29.96 -11.66 -4.21
N LEU A 9 29.54 -10.45 -4.55
CA LEU A 9 28.19 -9.92 -4.21
C LEU A 9 27.07 -10.79 -4.80
N GLN A 10 27.28 -11.39 -5.98
CA GLN A 10 26.31 -12.30 -6.61
C GLN A 10 26.08 -13.60 -5.84
N ARG A 11 27.01 -14.03 -4.96
CA ARG A 11 26.90 -15.30 -4.23
C ARG A 11 26.35 -15.18 -2.82
N GLN A 12 26.13 -13.96 -2.31
CA GLN A 12 25.63 -13.73 -0.95
C GLN A 12 24.26 -13.02 -0.98
N PRO A 13 23.15 -13.76 -0.85
CA PRO A 13 21.80 -13.19 -0.98
C PRO A 13 21.50 -12.08 0.03
N VAL A 14 22.11 -12.11 1.23
CA VAL A 14 21.96 -11.04 2.25
C VAL A 14 22.60 -9.74 1.80
N CYS A 15 23.83 -9.80 1.30
CA CYS A 15 24.54 -8.64 0.78
C CYS A 15 23.80 -8.07 -0.43
N ALA A 16 23.35 -8.94 -1.34
CA ALA A 16 22.52 -8.56 -2.47
C ALA A 16 21.21 -7.89 -2.03
N PHE A 17 20.52 -8.45 -1.04
CA PHE A 17 19.31 -7.85 -0.47
C PHE A 17 19.56 -6.43 0.02
N TYR A 18 20.49 -6.25 0.96
CA TYR A 18 20.75 -4.94 1.57
C TYR A 18 21.25 -3.93 0.55
N PHE A 19 22.14 -4.33 -0.36
CA PHE A 19 22.63 -3.46 -1.42
C PHE A 19 21.52 -3.00 -2.38
N LEU A 20 20.70 -3.95 -2.86
CA LEU A 20 19.57 -3.64 -3.75
C LEU A 20 18.52 -2.79 -3.04
N GLN A 21 18.25 -3.07 -1.76
CA GLN A 21 17.31 -2.31 -0.95
C GLN A 21 17.76 -0.85 -0.76
N ALA A 22 19.05 -0.64 -0.42
CA ALA A 22 19.64 0.69 -0.32
C ALA A 22 19.58 1.44 -1.65
N SER A 23 19.96 0.76 -2.74
CA SER A 23 20.01 1.34 -4.09
C SER A 23 18.63 1.73 -4.61
N THR A 24 17.63 0.87 -4.42
CA THR A 24 16.25 1.13 -4.86
C THR A 24 15.56 2.21 -4.04
N LEU A 25 15.80 2.27 -2.72
CA LEU A 25 15.33 3.38 -1.88
C LEU A 25 16.01 4.70 -2.23
N LEU A 26 17.31 4.69 -2.51
CA LEU A 26 18.03 5.88 -2.97
C LEU A 26 17.49 6.35 -4.33
N ALA A 27 17.26 5.43 -5.27
CA ALA A 27 16.66 5.74 -6.56
C ALA A 27 15.25 6.33 -6.40
N LEU A 28 14.42 5.77 -5.52
CA LEU A 28 13.10 6.31 -5.18
C LEU A 28 13.22 7.73 -4.60
N TRP A 29 14.10 7.94 -3.63
CA TRP A 29 14.33 9.24 -3.02
C TRP A 29 14.75 10.28 -4.06
N LEU A 30 15.70 9.93 -4.94
CA LEU A 30 16.13 10.80 -6.05
C LEU A 30 15.02 11.06 -7.06
N ALA A 31 14.24 10.04 -7.43
CA ALA A 31 13.12 10.18 -8.37
C ALA A 31 12.02 11.10 -7.83
N VAL A 32 11.66 10.94 -6.56
CA VAL A 32 10.73 11.85 -5.87
C VAL A 32 11.33 13.25 -5.82
N LYS A 33 12.56 13.39 -5.32
CA LYS A 33 13.23 14.70 -5.18
C LYS A 33 13.36 15.45 -6.51
N ALA A 34 13.74 14.77 -7.58
CA ALA A 34 13.86 15.37 -8.92
C ALA A 34 12.48 15.64 -9.55
N GLY A 35 11.53 14.72 -9.40
CA GLY A 35 10.20 14.83 -9.99
C GLY A 35 9.34 15.92 -9.34
N SER A 36 9.50 16.14 -8.03
CA SER A 36 8.65 17.05 -7.26
C SER A 36 9.34 18.17 -6.49
N GLY A 37 10.65 18.08 -6.27
CA GLY A 37 11.38 18.97 -5.36
C GLY A 37 11.25 18.61 -3.88
N VAL A 38 10.39 17.64 -3.52
CA VAL A 38 10.11 17.26 -2.12
C VAL A 38 11.03 16.12 -1.67
N ASP A 39 11.40 16.14 -0.41
CA ASP A 39 12.13 15.03 0.21
C ASP A 39 11.18 13.87 0.50
N PHE A 40 11.44 12.70 -0.08
CA PHE A 40 10.63 11.50 0.13
C PHE A 40 10.48 11.13 1.61
N PHE A 41 11.54 11.26 2.41
CA PHE A 41 11.50 10.92 3.85
C PHE A 41 10.75 11.96 4.70
N GLN A 42 10.39 13.11 4.12
CA GLN A 42 9.54 14.11 4.78
C GLN A 42 8.13 14.17 4.18
N LEU A 43 7.88 13.40 3.12
CA LEU A 43 6.64 13.46 2.38
C LEU A 43 5.45 13.10 3.27
N SER A 44 5.55 12.00 4.03
CA SER A 44 4.45 11.54 4.89
C SER A 44 4.09 12.54 5.99
N GLU A 45 5.08 13.24 6.56
CA GLU A 45 4.85 14.31 7.54
C GLU A 45 4.13 15.53 6.94
N GLY A 46 4.36 15.82 5.66
CA GLY A 46 3.67 16.90 4.96
C GLY A 46 2.26 16.52 4.51
N LEU A 47 2.04 15.23 4.23
CA LEU A 47 0.79 14.73 3.63
C LEU A 47 -0.35 14.52 4.63
N ALA A 48 -0.09 14.41 5.94
CA ALA A 48 -1.16 14.17 6.89
C ALA A 48 -0.85 14.64 8.32
N ASN A 49 -1.81 15.36 8.90
CA ASN A 49 -1.88 15.60 10.34
C ASN A 49 -2.62 14.47 11.09
N THR A 50 -3.19 13.51 10.37
CA THR A 50 -3.87 12.35 10.96
C THR A 50 -3.11 11.08 10.62
N ALA A 51 -3.12 10.13 11.54
CA ALA A 51 -2.51 8.83 11.34
C ALA A 51 -3.39 7.73 11.91
N LEU A 52 -3.30 6.55 11.31
CA LEU A 52 -4.02 5.36 11.72
C LEU A 52 -3.11 4.47 12.56
N GLN A 53 -3.37 4.42 13.86
CA GLN A 53 -2.64 3.64 14.85
C GLN A 53 -2.86 2.12 14.62
N PRO A 54 -1.84 1.25 14.74
CA PRO A 54 -2.03 -0.21 14.74
C PRO A 54 -2.88 -0.68 15.91
N SER A 55 -3.70 -1.71 15.74
CA SER A 55 -4.63 -2.19 16.78
C SER A 55 -3.95 -2.70 18.05
N TRP A 56 -2.74 -3.25 17.92
CA TRP A 56 -1.98 -3.85 19.02
C TRP A 56 -1.05 -2.86 19.73
N MET A 57 -0.82 -1.68 19.16
CA MET A 57 0.18 -0.75 19.68
C MET A 57 -0.45 0.25 20.64
N PRO A 58 0.08 0.44 21.87
CA PRO A 58 -0.36 1.51 22.76
C PRO A 58 -0.15 2.91 22.16
N ARG A 59 -1.10 3.83 22.41
CA ARG A 59 -1.13 5.17 21.78
C ARG A 59 0.11 6.01 22.08
N ASN A 60 0.60 5.98 23.32
CA ASN A 60 1.81 6.70 23.72
C ASN A 60 3.05 6.21 22.97
N ILE A 61 3.20 4.91 22.76
CA ILE A 61 4.29 4.33 21.98
C ILE A 61 4.16 4.75 20.52
N PHE A 62 2.95 4.63 19.96
CA PHE A 62 2.64 5.06 18.60
C PHE A 62 3.02 6.52 18.36
N LEU A 63 2.56 7.44 19.22
CA LEU A 63 2.87 8.87 19.12
C LEU A 63 4.37 9.15 19.23
N GLY A 64 5.09 8.42 20.09
CA GLY A 64 6.55 8.49 20.16
C GLY A 64 7.22 8.08 18.85
N LEU A 65 6.81 6.94 18.27
CA LEU A 65 7.38 6.40 17.04
C LEU A 65 7.14 7.29 15.82
N VAL A 66 5.93 7.84 15.70
CA VAL A 66 5.62 8.75 14.60
C VAL A 66 6.22 10.14 14.83
N SER A 67 6.65 10.51 16.03
CA SER A 67 7.26 11.83 16.26
C SER A 67 8.43 12.08 15.29
N LYS A 68 8.55 13.31 14.79
CA LYS A 68 9.62 13.70 13.85
C LYS A 68 11.03 13.41 14.38
N TRP A 69 11.19 13.35 15.70
CA TRP A 69 12.45 13.09 16.39
C TRP A 69 12.87 11.62 16.38
N VAL A 70 11.92 10.71 16.16
CA VAL A 70 12.18 9.26 16.07
C VAL A 70 12.07 8.81 14.62
N TYR A 71 11.02 9.23 13.92
CA TYR A 71 10.76 8.88 12.53
C TYR A 71 11.87 9.34 11.58
N ARG A 72 12.28 10.62 11.62
CA ARG A 72 13.26 11.14 10.65
C ARG A 72 14.64 10.48 10.79
N PRO A 73 15.23 10.35 12.00
CA PRO A 73 16.50 9.65 12.13
C PRO A 73 16.43 8.20 11.62
N ALA A 74 15.33 7.48 11.87
CA ALA A 74 15.14 6.14 11.35
C ALA A 74 15.03 6.12 9.81
N ALA A 75 14.25 7.03 9.22
CA ALA A 75 14.07 7.14 7.78
C ALA A 75 15.40 7.44 7.06
N TYR A 76 16.11 8.49 7.47
CA TYR A 76 17.41 8.85 6.88
C TYR A 76 18.52 7.85 7.22
N GLY A 77 18.42 7.17 8.37
CA GLY A 77 19.35 6.11 8.78
C GLY A 77 19.19 4.82 7.98
N THR A 78 18.03 4.57 7.38
CA THR A 78 17.73 3.30 6.67
C THR A 78 18.72 3.03 5.52
N ILE A 79 18.94 3.98 4.61
CA ILE A 79 19.85 3.79 3.46
C ILE A 79 21.31 3.56 3.92
N PRO A 80 21.92 4.41 4.77
CA PRO A 80 23.28 4.18 5.27
C PRO A 80 23.42 2.85 6.03
N LEU A 81 22.45 2.49 6.87
CA LEU A 81 22.46 1.23 7.60
C LEU A 81 22.42 0.02 6.66
N PHE A 82 21.64 0.06 5.58
CA PHE A 82 21.64 -0.99 4.58
C PHE A 82 22.96 -1.11 3.81
N PHE A 83 23.55 0.01 3.39
CA PHE A 83 24.88 -0.06 2.79
C PHE A 83 25.87 -0.65 3.79
N LEU A 84 25.89 -0.17 5.04
CA LEU A 84 26.75 -0.73 6.09
C LEU A 84 26.53 -2.23 6.27
N ALA A 85 25.28 -2.68 6.35
CA ALA A 85 24.93 -4.09 6.44
C ALA A 85 25.51 -4.88 5.25
N SER A 86 25.35 -4.39 4.02
CA SER A 86 25.89 -5.06 2.82
C SER A 86 27.42 -5.26 2.86
N PHE A 87 28.16 -4.41 3.58
CA PHE A 87 29.61 -4.54 3.77
C PHE A 87 29.98 -5.38 5.00
N VAL A 88 29.27 -5.22 6.12
CA VAL A 88 29.58 -5.91 7.40
C VAL A 88 29.19 -7.38 7.37
N GLU A 89 28.24 -7.78 6.53
CA GLU A 89 27.86 -9.19 6.33
C GLU A 89 29.00 -10.06 5.77
N ALA A 90 30.06 -9.44 5.22
CA ALA A 90 31.29 -10.12 4.87
C ALA A 90 32.22 -10.41 6.08
N SER A 91 31.81 -10.06 7.31
CA SER A 91 32.60 -10.05 8.55
C SER A 91 32.00 -10.98 9.64
N PRO A 92 32.71 -11.29 10.76
CA PRO A 92 32.28 -12.27 11.76
C PRO A 92 30.89 -12.03 12.38
N HIS A 93 30.23 -13.12 12.77
CA HIS A 93 28.80 -13.21 13.12
C HIS A 93 28.23 -12.18 14.10
N ALA A 94 28.99 -11.75 15.10
CA ALA A 94 28.47 -10.87 16.14
C ALA A 94 28.20 -9.44 15.63
N ALA A 95 29.09 -8.90 14.80
CA ALA A 95 28.93 -7.56 14.22
C ALA A 95 27.78 -7.53 13.21
N ALA A 96 27.64 -8.59 12.41
CA ALA A 96 26.55 -8.74 11.45
C ALA A 96 25.18 -8.70 12.14
N TRP A 97 24.97 -9.46 13.22
CA TRP A 97 23.69 -9.50 13.92
C TRP A 97 23.25 -8.13 14.47
N VAL A 98 24.17 -7.38 15.08
CA VAL A 98 23.86 -6.04 15.62
C VAL A 98 23.43 -5.10 14.48
N VAL A 99 24.14 -5.12 13.36
CA VAL A 99 23.80 -4.28 12.20
C VAL A 99 22.45 -4.69 11.60
N ARG A 100 22.16 -5.99 11.49
CA ARG A 100 20.83 -6.47 11.06
C ARG A 100 19.72 -5.98 11.98
N LEU A 101 19.93 -6.04 13.30
CA LEU A 101 18.95 -5.58 14.28
C LEU A 101 18.70 -4.07 14.14
N LEU A 102 19.77 -3.27 14.00
CA LEU A 102 19.65 -1.83 13.77
C LEU A 102 18.90 -1.53 12.46
N CYS A 103 19.17 -2.27 11.38
CA CYS A 103 18.43 -2.16 10.13
C CYS A 103 16.95 -2.48 10.31
N ALA A 104 16.63 -3.62 10.94
CA ALA A 104 15.26 -4.05 11.18
C ALA A 104 14.48 -3.03 12.02
N LEU A 105 15.10 -2.48 13.08
CA LEU A 105 14.49 -1.44 13.91
C LEU A 105 14.26 -0.14 13.13
N ALA A 106 15.28 0.37 12.42
CA ALA A 106 15.16 1.60 11.64
C ALA A 106 14.08 1.49 10.57
N VAL A 107 14.06 0.38 9.83
CA VAL A 107 13.07 0.08 8.81
C VAL A 107 11.68 -0.06 9.41
N THR A 108 11.54 -0.73 10.56
CA THR A 108 10.24 -0.87 11.24
C THR A 108 9.69 0.49 11.65
N ILE A 109 10.51 1.36 12.24
CA ILE A 109 10.12 2.71 12.66
C ILE A 109 9.73 3.55 11.45
N PHE A 110 10.57 3.56 10.41
CA PHE A 110 10.32 4.28 9.17
C PHE A 110 9.01 3.80 8.53
N GLN A 111 8.84 2.49 8.37
CA GLN A 111 7.67 1.96 7.67
C GLN A 111 6.40 2.06 8.45
N LEU A 112 6.45 1.89 9.78
CA LEU A 112 5.29 2.13 10.61
C LEU A 112 4.88 3.60 10.54
N GLY A 113 5.84 4.52 10.66
CA GLY A 113 5.56 5.95 10.58
C GLY A 113 5.03 6.41 9.23
N ASP A 114 5.48 5.79 8.12
CA ASP A 114 4.99 6.06 6.77
C ASP A 114 3.61 5.43 6.53
N SER A 115 3.45 4.15 6.82
CA SER A 115 2.20 3.39 6.60
C SER A 115 1.05 3.95 7.43
N CYS A 116 1.29 4.35 8.69
CA CYS A 116 0.23 4.93 9.51
C CYS A 116 -0.24 6.31 8.98
N ARG A 117 0.62 7.04 8.25
CA ARG A 117 0.33 8.36 7.68
C ARG A 117 -0.07 8.36 6.23
N THR A 118 0.15 7.29 5.51
CA THR A 118 -0.13 7.24 4.06
C THR A 118 -1.04 6.08 3.71
N THR A 119 -1.28 5.18 4.68
CA THR A 119 -1.94 3.89 4.49
C THR A 119 -1.36 3.09 3.32
N SER A 120 -0.07 3.31 3.05
CA SER A 120 0.71 2.60 2.05
C SER A 120 1.33 1.35 2.68
N HIS A 121 0.99 0.19 2.16
CA HIS A 121 1.48 -1.12 2.62
C HIS A 121 2.68 -1.63 1.79
N ARG A 122 3.27 -0.75 0.97
CA ARG A 122 4.16 -1.15 -0.12
C ARG A 122 5.46 -1.81 0.34
N ASP A 123 6.01 -1.37 1.47
CA ASP A 123 7.37 -1.69 1.89
C ASP A 123 7.41 -2.71 3.04
N TYR A 124 6.27 -3.33 3.39
CA TYR A 124 6.25 -4.35 4.44
C TYR A 124 7.12 -5.57 4.12
N LEU A 125 7.29 -5.91 2.84
CA LEU A 125 8.21 -6.96 2.40
C LEU A 125 9.62 -6.75 2.98
N MET A 126 10.12 -5.52 2.89
CA MET A 126 11.43 -5.14 3.42
C MET A 126 11.49 -5.33 4.95
N VAL A 127 10.43 -4.95 5.68
CA VAL A 127 10.36 -5.11 7.14
C VAL A 127 10.50 -6.58 7.55
N TYR A 128 9.70 -7.48 6.96
CA TYR A 128 9.73 -8.90 7.33
C TYR A 128 11.04 -9.57 6.97
N ILE A 129 11.63 -9.24 5.82
CA ILE A 129 12.91 -9.82 5.41
C ILE A 129 14.02 -9.40 6.37
N CYS A 130 14.07 -8.12 6.76
CA CYS A 130 15.00 -7.63 7.78
C CYS A 130 14.85 -8.39 9.10
N TRP A 131 13.62 -8.60 9.58
CA TRP A 131 13.40 -9.38 10.80
C TRP A 131 13.77 -10.85 10.66
N ALA A 132 13.46 -11.50 9.52
CA ALA A 132 13.86 -12.87 9.25
C ALA A 132 15.39 -13.05 9.32
N LEU A 133 16.15 -12.07 8.80
CA LEU A 133 17.60 -12.03 8.89
C LEU A 133 18.12 -11.86 10.33
N VAL A 134 17.41 -11.12 11.18
CA VAL A 134 17.75 -10.94 12.60
C VAL A 134 17.52 -12.22 13.40
N VAL A 135 16.38 -12.87 13.21
CA VAL A 135 16.02 -14.08 13.96
C VAL A 135 16.67 -15.36 13.42
N GLY A 136 17.39 -15.27 12.29
CA GLY A 136 18.07 -16.40 11.68
C GLY A 136 17.13 -17.38 10.97
N LEU A 137 15.95 -16.93 10.52
CA LEU A 137 15.10 -17.73 9.63
C LEU A 137 15.67 -17.75 8.21
N ASN A 138 15.25 -18.72 7.41
CA ASN A 138 15.54 -18.72 5.97
C ASN A 138 14.85 -17.51 5.31
N ALA A 139 15.57 -16.39 5.23
CA ALA A 139 15.06 -15.12 4.75
C ALA A 139 14.67 -15.17 3.25
N GLN A 140 15.27 -16.08 2.47
CA GLN A 140 14.88 -16.30 1.08
C GLN A 140 13.49 -16.90 0.99
N ALA A 141 13.22 -17.95 1.78
CA ALA A 141 11.90 -18.57 1.88
C ALA A 141 10.83 -17.59 2.37
N VAL A 142 11.18 -16.76 3.37
CA VAL A 142 10.29 -15.69 3.85
C VAL A 142 10.03 -14.67 2.74
N ALA A 143 11.05 -14.15 2.07
CA ALA A 143 10.92 -13.22 0.95
C ALA A 143 10.04 -13.81 -0.15
N TYR A 144 10.30 -15.06 -0.53
CA TYR A 144 9.56 -15.79 -1.55
C TYR A 144 8.08 -15.92 -1.21
N GLY A 145 7.76 -16.45 -0.01
CA GLY A 145 6.39 -16.61 0.46
C GLY A 145 5.65 -15.28 0.54
N LEU A 146 6.31 -14.23 1.03
CA LEU A 146 5.71 -12.89 1.12
C LEU A 146 5.49 -12.24 -0.25
N CYS A 147 6.40 -12.41 -1.21
CA CYS A 147 6.22 -11.88 -2.56
C CYS A 147 4.99 -12.50 -3.23
N VAL A 148 4.81 -13.82 -3.08
CA VAL A 148 3.61 -14.51 -3.59
C VAL A 148 2.37 -14.05 -2.84
N LEU A 149 2.40 -13.98 -1.50
CA LEU A 149 1.29 -13.49 -0.68
C LEU A 149 0.83 -12.09 -1.10
N TYR A 150 1.78 -11.19 -1.30
CA TYR A 150 1.52 -9.79 -1.63
C TYR A 150 0.72 -9.65 -2.92
N ILE A 151 1.14 -10.41 -3.94
CA ILE A 151 0.52 -10.41 -5.27
C ILE A 151 -0.79 -11.21 -5.29
N LEU A 152 -0.80 -12.40 -4.68
CA LEU A 152 -1.99 -13.24 -4.58
C LEU A 152 -3.11 -12.54 -3.80
N GLY A 153 -2.79 -11.95 -2.65
CA GLY A 153 -3.79 -11.24 -1.85
C GLY A 153 -4.35 -10.01 -2.57
N SER A 154 -3.54 -9.32 -3.37
CA SER A 154 -4.03 -8.27 -4.27
C SER A 154 -5.08 -8.83 -5.25
N GLY A 155 -4.78 -9.94 -5.93
CA GLY A 155 -5.71 -10.57 -6.87
C GLY A 155 -6.97 -11.11 -6.21
N LEU A 156 -6.84 -11.80 -5.07
CA LEU A 156 -7.97 -12.31 -4.30
C LEU A 156 -8.91 -11.18 -3.87
N SER A 157 -8.37 -10.02 -3.47
CA SER A 157 -9.20 -8.86 -3.12
C SER A 157 -10.04 -8.36 -4.29
N LYS A 158 -9.46 -8.30 -5.50
CA LYS A 158 -10.17 -7.92 -6.74
C LYS A 158 -11.30 -8.89 -7.06
N VAL A 159 -11.04 -10.19 -6.92
CA VAL A 159 -12.03 -11.25 -7.16
C VAL A 159 -13.15 -11.21 -6.12
N ILE A 160 -12.83 -11.05 -4.83
CA ILE A 160 -13.79 -11.10 -3.72
C ILE A 160 -14.65 -9.84 -3.65
N ILE A 161 -14.07 -8.66 -3.86
CA ILE A 161 -14.74 -7.36 -3.64
C ILE A 161 -15.30 -6.81 -4.94
N GLY A 162 -14.46 -6.71 -5.97
CA GLY A 162 -14.88 -6.19 -7.27
C GLY A 162 -15.65 -7.22 -8.08
N GLY A 163 -15.42 -8.51 -7.85
CA GLY A 163 -16.00 -9.61 -8.61
C GLY A 163 -15.20 -9.89 -9.89
N CYS A 164 -14.81 -11.15 -10.10
CA CYS A 164 -13.96 -11.56 -11.24
C CYS A 164 -14.47 -11.05 -12.59
N ARG A 165 -15.76 -11.28 -12.91
CA ARG A 165 -16.40 -10.84 -14.17
C ARG A 165 -16.35 -9.31 -14.35
N HIS A 166 -16.54 -8.55 -13.28
CA HIS A 166 -16.55 -7.09 -13.36
C HIS A 166 -15.13 -6.53 -13.42
N TRP A 167 -14.15 -7.19 -12.81
CA TRP A 167 -12.76 -6.73 -12.86
C TRP A 167 -12.14 -6.88 -14.24
N ILE A 168 -12.43 -7.99 -14.95
CA ILE A 168 -11.99 -8.19 -16.35
C ILE A 168 -12.76 -7.33 -17.36
N SER A 169 -13.85 -6.68 -16.94
CA SER A 169 -14.61 -5.78 -17.81
C SER A 169 -13.75 -4.59 -18.24
N PRO A 170 -13.77 -4.19 -19.53
CA PRO A 170 -13.08 -2.99 -20.00
C PRO A 170 -13.38 -1.75 -19.16
N SER A 171 -14.61 -1.64 -18.65
CA SER A 171 -15.08 -0.50 -17.87
C SER A 171 -14.29 -0.28 -16.58
N THR A 172 -13.79 -1.34 -15.94
CA THR A 172 -13.04 -1.25 -14.67
C THR A 172 -11.66 -0.67 -14.91
N MET A 173 -10.88 -1.28 -15.79
CA MET A 173 -9.56 -0.79 -16.12
C MET A 173 -9.61 0.63 -16.71
N ARG A 174 -10.58 0.92 -17.57
CA ARG A 174 -10.80 2.29 -18.09
C ARG A 174 -11.06 3.29 -16.96
N ALA A 175 -11.94 2.97 -16.01
CA ALA A 175 -12.26 3.87 -14.90
C ALA A 175 -11.02 4.18 -14.05
N ILE A 176 -10.22 3.15 -13.74
CA ILE A 176 -8.96 3.31 -12.99
C ILE A 176 -7.97 4.17 -13.77
N LEU A 177 -7.72 3.84 -15.04
CA LEU A 177 -6.75 4.57 -15.88
C LEU A 177 -7.16 6.03 -16.10
N GLN A 178 -8.45 6.32 -16.29
CA GLN A 178 -8.98 7.67 -16.49
C GLN A 178 -8.79 8.57 -15.26
N THR A 179 -8.88 8.02 -14.05
CA THR A 179 -8.59 8.76 -12.80
C THR A 179 -7.19 9.36 -12.78
N PHE A 180 -6.21 8.67 -13.38
CA PHE A 180 -4.82 9.15 -13.44
C PHE A 180 -4.47 9.86 -14.75
N ALA A 181 -5.24 9.65 -15.83
CA ALA A 181 -5.01 10.27 -17.13
C ALA A 181 -5.02 11.81 -17.10
N GLN A 182 -5.74 12.39 -16.12
CA GLN A 182 -5.87 13.83 -15.93
C GLN A 182 -4.68 14.44 -15.17
N LYS A 183 -3.81 13.62 -14.58
CA LYS A 183 -2.66 14.07 -13.77
C LYS A 183 -1.41 14.14 -14.63
N THR A 184 -0.61 15.18 -14.41
CA THR A 184 0.77 15.25 -14.94
C THR A 184 1.68 14.26 -14.19
N PRO A 185 2.84 13.86 -14.74
CA PRO A 185 3.81 13.03 -14.01
C PRO A 185 4.22 13.63 -12.65
N LYS A 186 4.36 14.96 -12.55
CA LYS A 186 4.65 15.67 -11.29
C LYS A 186 3.53 15.53 -10.25
N GLN A 187 2.29 15.39 -10.70
CA GLN A 187 1.12 15.12 -9.85
C GLN A 187 0.91 13.61 -9.58
N GLY A 188 1.84 12.76 -10.02
CA GLY A 188 1.75 11.31 -9.89
C GLY A 188 0.90 10.64 -10.98
N GLY A 189 0.64 11.31 -12.09
CA GLY A 189 0.04 10.72 -13.29
C GLY A 189 0.97 9.72 -14.00
N PRO A 190 0.51 9.08 -15.09
CA PRO A 190 1.29 8.11 -15.84
C PRO A 190 2.52 8.76 -16.50
N ILE A 191 3.65 8.04 -16.55
CA ILE A 191 4.86 8.50 -17.24
C ILE A 191 4.60 8.61 -18.75
N LEU A 192 3.91 7.62 -19.32
CA LEU A 192 3.54 7.55 -20.73
C LEU A 192 2.05 7.90 -20.90
N GLY A 193 1.71 9.17 -20.68
CA GLY A 193 0.31 9.63 -20.75
C GLY A 193 -0.38 9.39 -22.10
N PHE A 194 0.37 9.32 -23.20
CA PHE A 194 -0.20 8.94 -24.50
C PHE A 194 -0.64 7.47 -24.55
N ALA A 195 0.13 6.55 -23.95
CA ALA A 195 -0.18 5.12 -23.91
C ALA A 195 -1.40 4.87 -23.03
N ASN A 196 -1.49 5.54 -21.87
CA ASN A 196 -2.70 5.53 -21.04
C ASN A 196 -3.96 5.91 -21.86
N ARG A 197 -3.92 7.04 -22.58
CA ARG A 197 -5.07 7.51 -23.38
C ARG A 197 -5.40 6.57 -24.53
N PHE A 198 -4.38 5.98 -25.16
CA PHE A 198 -4.57 4.99 -26.21
C PHE A 198 -5.27 3.73 -25.69
N ILE A 199 -4.81 3.18 -24.55
CA ILE A 199 -5.43 2.02 -23.90
C ILE A 199 -6.89 2.35 -23.52
N CYS A 200 -7.14 3.52 -22.91
CA CYS A 200 -8.48 3.93 -22.50
C CYS A 200 -9.50 3.97 -23.64
N ARG A 201 -9.06 4.17 -24.89
CA ARG A 201 -9.92 4.21 -26.09
C ARG A 201 -10.30 2.84 -26.62
N SER A 202 -9.64 1.77 -26.18
CA SER A 202 -9.87 0.41 -26.67
C SER A 202 -10.44 -0.50 -25.58
N ASP A 203 -11.67 -0.98 -25.78
CA ASP A 203 -12.28 -1.95 -24.86
C ASP A 203 -11.44 -3.22 -24.75
N LEU A 204 -10.92 -3.70 -25.89
CA LEU A 204 -10.08 -4.90 -25.93
C LEU A 204 -8.82 -4.73 -25.09
N LEU A 205 -8.09 -3.61 -25.22
CA LEU A 205 -6.86 -3.40 -24.45
C LEU A 205 -7.14 -3.28 -22.94
N CYS A 206 -8.23 -2.59 -22.56
CA CYS A 206 -8.64 -2.51 -21.16
C CYS A 206 -9.02 -3.88 -20.59
N ALA A 207 -9.78 -4.70 -21.33
CA ALA A 207 -10.13 -6.06 -20.92
C ALA A 207 -8.90 -6.97 -20.81
N LEU A 208 -8.01 -6.93 -21.82
CA LEU A 208 -6.77 -7.71 -21.81
C LEU A 208 -5.87 -7.33 -20.63
N LEU A 209 -5.76 -6.04 -20.30
CA LEU A 209 -4.99 -5.59 -19.14
C LEU A 209 -5.62 -6.08 -17.83
N GLY A 210 -6.94 -5.95 -17.67
CA GLY A 210 -7.65 -6.47 -16.49
C GLY A 210 -7.53 -7.99 -16.34
N LEU A 211 -7.68 -8.74 -17.43
CA LEU A 211 -7.50 -10.18 -17.47
C LEU A 211 -6.05 -10.56 -17.14
N ALA A 212 -5.07 -9.90 -17.77
CA ALA A 212 -3.65 -10.17 -17.52
C ALA A 212 -3.28 -9.90 -16.06
N THR A 213 -3.79 -8.82 -15.46
CA THR A 213 -3.61 -8.55 -14.02
C THR A 213 -4.16 -9.69 -13.16
N LEU A 214 -5.41 -10.12 -13.36
CA LEU A 214 -5.99 -11.20 -12.56
C LEU A 214 -5.29 -12.55 -12.78
N VAL A 215 -4.98 -12.90 -14.04
CA VAL A 215 -4.25 -14.14 -14.35
C VAL A 215 -2.88 -14.12 -13.69
N PHE A 216 -2.17 -13.00 -13.76
CA PHE A 216 -0.87 -12.89 -13.13
C PHE A 216 -0.97 -13.03 -11.60
N GLU A 217 -1.87 -12.25 -10.98
CA GLU A 217 -2.00 -12.18 -9.52
C GLU A 217 -2.56 -13.47 -8.90
N CYS A 218 -3.59 -14.07 -9.51
CA CYS A 218 -4.29 -15.23 -8.97
C CYS A 218 -3.75 -16.58 -9.46
N MET A 219 -2.99 -16.63 -10.56
CA MET A 219 -2.51 -17.89 -11.14
C MET A 219 -1.00 -17.93 -11.33
N VAL A 220 -0.41 -16.98 -12.06
CA VAL A 220 1.02 -17.03 -12.39
C VAL A 220 1.89 -16.87 -11.14
N ALA A 221 1.64 -15.87 -10.31
CA ALA A 221 2.38 -15.66 -9.07
C ALA A 221 2.31 -16.85 -8.10
N PRO A 222 1.14 -17.40 -7.74
CA PRO A 222 1.08 -18.59 -6.89
C PRO A 222 1.63 -19.86 -7.56
N SER A 223 1.59 -19.97 -8.90
CA SER A 223 2.22 -21.10 -9.60
C SER A 223 3.73 -21.18 -9.39
N ALA A 224 4.36 -20.08 -8.94
CA ALA A 224 5.77 -20.05 -8.63
C ALA A 224 6.19 -21.18 -7.67
N PHE A 225 5.33 -21.57 -6.72
CA PHE A 225 5.58 -22.66 -5.77
C PHE A 225 5.84 -24.01 -6.44
N PHE A 226 5.40 -24.18 -7.68
CA PHE A 226 5.54 -25.42 -8.44
C PHE A 226 6.53 -25.28 -9.61
N LEU A 227 7.09 -24.08 -9.82
CA LEU A 227 8.11 -23.86 -10.84
C LEU A 227 9.48 -24.35 -10.34
N PRO A 228 10.28 -25.00 -11.20
CA PRO A 228 11.69 -25.25 -10.91
C PRO A 228 12.44 -23.94 -10.66
N LEU A 229 13.41 -23.94 -9.75
CA LEU A 229 14.13 -22.75 -9.29
C LEU A 229 14.64 -21.85 -10.44
N PRO A 230 15.26 -22.37 -11.52
CA PRO A 230 15.77 -21.54 -12.62
C PRO A 230 14.70 -20.71 -13.35
N TRP A 231 13.43 -21.12 -13.29
CA TRP A 231 12.33 -20.46 -13.97
C TRP A 231 11.60 -19.44 -13.09
N ARG A 232 11.79 -19.48 -11.77
CA ARG A 232 11.04 -18.63 -10.83
C ARG A 232 11.30 -17.14 -11.06
N PHE A 233 12.56 -16.71 -11.10
CA PHE A 233 12.88 -15.30 -11.32
C PHE A 233 12.52 -14.81 -12.74
N PRO A 234 12.93 -15.50 -13.84
CA PRO A 234 12.64 -15.01 -15.19
C PRO A 234 11.14 -14.95 -15.51
N VAL A 235 10.32 -15.87 -14.99
CA VAL A 235 8.88 -15.91 -15.27
C VAL A 235 8.11 -15.03 -14.29
N VAL A 236 8.32 -15.23 -12.98
CA VAL A 236 7.47 -14.62 -11.95
C VAL A 236 8.12 -13.36 -11.39
N GLY A 237 9.39 -13.40 -10.98
CA GLY A 237 10.10 -12.24 -10.43
C GLY A 237 10.15 -11.07 -11.42
N MET A 238 10.55 -11.31 -12.66
CA MET A 238 10.53 -10.32 -13.74
C MET A 238 9.11 -9.91 -14.10
N GLY A 239 8.14 -10.82 -14.06
CA GLY A 239 6.72 -10.50 -14.24
C GLY A 239 6.22 -9.47 -13.22
N MET A 240 6.62 -9.59 -11.94
CA MET A 240 6.27 -8.62 -10.89
C MET A 240 6.93 -7.26 -11.16
N ILE A 241 8.19 -7.23 -11.59
CA ILE A 241 8.88 -5.98 -11.97
C ILE A 241 8.17 -5.32 -13.15
N ILE A 242 7.87 -6.08 -14.21
CA ILE A 242 7.17 -5.59 -15.40
C ILE A 242 5.78 -5.06 -15.05
N LEU A 243 5.05 -5.74 -14.16
CA LEU A 243 3.75 -5.29 -13.67
C LEU A 243 3.85 -3.88 -13.06
N HIS A 244 4.80 -3.66 -12.14
CA HIS A 244 4.98 -2.36 -11.49
C HIS A 244 5.49 -1.27 -12.42
N LEU A 245 6.41 -1.61 -13.33
CA LEU A 245 6.84 -0.70 -14.39
C LEU A 245 5.68 -0.33 -15.32
N GLY A 246 4.82 -1.30 -15.64
CA GLY A 246 3.58 -1.09 -16.39
C GLY A 246 2.65 -0.13 -15.67
N ILE A 247 2.40 -0.34 -14.37
CA ILE A 247 1.64 0.59 -13.52
C ILE A 247 2.26 1.99 -13.57
N GLY A 248 3.58 2.12 -13.41
CA GLY A 248 4.29 3.40 -13.52
C GLY A 248 4.10 4.09 -14.88
N ALA A 249 4.23 3.31 -15.95
CA ALA A 249 4.17 3.78 -17.32
C ALA A 249 2.76 4.24 -17.71
N VAL A 250 1.74 3.41 -17.47
CA VAL A 250 0.40 3.65 -18.03
C VAL A 250 -0.65 4.04 -16.99
N GLN A 251 -0.47 3.79 -15.69
CA GLN A 251 -1.43 4.15 -14.65
C GLN A 251 -0.95 5.35 -13.83
N SER A 252 0.09 5.20 -13.01
CA SER A 252 0.59 6.24 -12.12
C SER A 252 2.09 6.08 -11.89
N GLY A 253 2.87 7.06 -12.34
CA GLY A 253 4.32 7.10 -12.15
C GLY A 253 4.71 7.14 -10.67
N ALA A 254 3.91 7.81 -9.82
CA ALA A 254 4.13 7.81 -8.38
C ALA A 254 3.97 6.40 -7.79
N ILE A 255 2.85 5.73 -8.06
CA ILE A 255 2.59 4.37 -7.58
C ILE A 255 3.70 3.43 -8.07
N GLY A 256 4.03 3.45 -9.36
CA GLY A 256 5.09 2.60 -9.92
C GLY A 256 6.47 2.86 -9.30
N ALA A 257 6.84 4.11 -9.06
CA ALA A 257 8.09 4.46 -8.38
C ALA A 257 8.12 3.96 -6.94
N PHE A 258 7.02 4.11 -6.21
CA PHE A 258 6.88 3.64 -4.83
C PHE A 258 7.05 2.12 -4.69
N PHE A 259 6.89 1.34 -5.76
CA PHE A 259 7.15 -0.10 -5.76
C PHE A 259 8.63 -0.50 -5.99
N LEU A 260 9.52 0.44 -6.36
CA LEU A 260 10.94 0.15 -6.58
C LEU A 260 11.62 -0.58 -5.40
N PRO A 261 11.36 -0.24 -4.12
CA PRO A 261 11.96 -0.94 -2.99
C PRO A 261 11.65 -2.44 -2.94
N ASN A 262 10.56 -2.91 -3.57
CA ASN A 262 10.20 -4.32 -3.59
C ASN A 262 11.04 -5.16 -4.56
N VAL A 263 11.79 -4.53 -5.47
CA VAL A 263 12.67 -5.25 -6.41
C VAL A 263 13.69 -6.11 -5.66
N ALA A 264 14.23 -5.63 -4.53
CA ALA A 264 15.16 -6.40 -3.72
C ALA A 264 14.52 -7.70 -3.20
N ALA A 265 13.26 -7.63 -2.74
CA ALA A 265 12.51 -8.81 -2.29
C ALA A 265 12.24 -9.79 -3.44
N TYR A 266 11.92 -9.30 -4.65
CA TYR A 266 11.71 -10.17 -5.82
C TYR A 266 12.98 -10.88 -6.26
N VAL A 267 14.11 -10.16 -6.32
CA VAL A 267 15.41 -10.75 -6.67
C VAL A 267 15.81 -11.81 -5.66
N VAL A 268 15.66 -11.53 -4.36
CA VAL A 268 16.04 -12.48 -3.31
C VAL A 268 15.08 -13.67 -3.25
N GLY A 269 13.77 -13.42 -3.24
CA GLY A 269 12.76 -14.46 -3.09
C GLY A 269 12.70 -15.44 -4.27
N PHE A 270 12.91 -14.96 -5.51
CA PHE A 270 12.83 -15.83 -6.70
C PHE A 270 14.19 -16.20 -7.31
N GLY A 271 15.28 -15.56 -6.86
CA GLY A 271 16.62 -15.75 -7.42
C GLY A 271 17.23 -17.12 -7.10
N ASP A 272 18.05 -17.61 -8.02
CA ASP A 272 18.90 -18.79 -7.82
C ASP A 272 20.31 -18.31 -7.44
N PHE A 273 20.67 -18.42 -6.16
CA PHE A 273 21.96 -17.99 -5.64
C PHE A 273 23.02 -19.11 -5.65
N GLY A 274 22.68 -20.30 -6.18
CA GLY A 274 23.59 -21.44 -6.26
C GLY A 274 24.03 -22.01 -4.90
N PRO A 275 24.88 -23.05 -4.90
CA PRO A 275 25.44 -23.63 -3.67
C PRO A 275 26.33 -22.65 -2.94
N ALA A 276 25.88 -22.21 -1.76
CA ALA A 276 26.65 -21.37 -0.86
C ALA A 276 27.76 -22.21 -0.23
N GLU A 277 28.94 -22.27 -0.85
CA GLU A 277 30.04 -23.11 -0.37
C GLU A 277 30.59 -22.72 1.01
N HIS A 278 30.34 -21.50 1.55
CA HIS A 278 31.08 -21.01 2.74
C HIS A 278 30.38 -20.04 3.73
N SER A 279 29.05 -19.90 3.77
CA SER A 279 28.39 -18.98 4.74
C SER A 279 27.68 -19.76 5.83
N THR A 280 28.08 -19.72 7.11
CA THR A 280 27.47 -20.50 8.21
C THR A 280 26.07 -20.04 8.66
N VAL A 281 25.66 -18.82 8.32
CA VAL A 281 24.27 -18.35 8.53
C VAL A 281 23.37 -18.76 7.35
N TRP A 282 23.98 -19.18 6.24
CA TRP A 282 23.32 -19.73 5.06
C TRP A 282 23.79 -21.15 4.70
N SER A 283 24.60 -21.82 5.52
CA SER A 283 25.10 -23.16 5.22
C SER A 283 24.02 -24.17 5.54
N ASP A 284 23.14 -23.81 6.49
CA ASP A 284 21.86 -24.45 6.71
C ASP A 284 20.80 -23.98 5.68
N CYS A 285 21.11 -22.96 4.88
CA CYS A 285 20.34 -22.44 3.74
C CYS A 285 21.04 -22.76 2.38
N SER A 286 21.54 -23.99 2.21
CA SER A 286 21.88 -24.57 0.89
C SER A 286 20.81 -24.21 -0.16
N PRO A 287 21.15 -23.98 -1.45
CA PRO A 287 20.20 -23.74 -2.56
C PRO A 287 19.13 -24.83 -2.69
N THR A 288 19.36 -26.02 -2.14
CA THR A 288 18.36 -27.09 -2.03
C THR A 288 17.20 -26.76 -1.08
N ASN A 289 17.27 -25.65 -0.34
CA ASN A 289 16.25 -25.27 0.64
C ASN A 289 15.03 -24.58 0.05
N LEU A 290 14.99 -24.31 -1.25
CA LEU A 290 13.78 -23.84 -1.93
C LEU A 290 13.28 -24.80 -3.01
N ASP A 291 13.89 -25.97 -3.14
CA ASP A 291 13.36 -27.03 -3.98
C ASP A 291 11.97 -27.42 -3.51
N MET A 292 11.13 -27.87 -4.44
CA MET A 292 9.78 -28.29 -4.12
C MET A 292 9.82 -29.36 -3.01
N PHE A 293 9.00 -29.18 -1.97
CA PHE A 293 8.96 -30.03 -0.77
C PHE A 293 10.19 -29.99 0.15
N SER A 294 11.13 -29.06 -0.05
CA SER A 294 12.17 -28.76 0.94
C SER A 294 11.60 -28.03 2.16
N PRO A 295 12.32 -27.98 3.30
CA PRO A 295 11.89 -27.21 4.47
C PRO A 295 11.64 -25.73 4.19
N GLY A 296 12.48 -25.07 3.40
CA GLY A 296 12.27 -23.66 3.06
C GLY A 296 11.10 -23.47 2.09
N TRP A 297 10.79 -24.44 1.22
CA TRP A 297 9.54 -24.42 0.45
C TRP A 297 8.30 -24.46 1.35
N TYR A 298 8.27 -25.37 2.35
CA TYR A 298 7.18 -25.41 3.34
C TYR A 298 7.09 -24.11 4.15
N LEU A 299 8.23 -23.52 4.54
CA LEU A 299 8.24 -22.22 5.21
C LEU A 299 7.65 -21.12 4.33
N ALA A 300 8.02 -21.06 3.05
CA ALA A 300 7.48 -20.08 2.10
C ALA A 300 5.96 -20.26 1.91
N MET A 301 5.50 -21.51 1.78
CA MET A 301 4.08 -21.85 1.74
C MET A 301 3.36 -21.41 3.02
N ALA A 302 3.94 -21.67 4.20
CA ALA A 302 3.37 -21.28 5.49
C ALA A 302 3.28 -19.75 5.61
N VAL A 303 4.35 -19.03 5.26
CA VAL A 303 4.39 -17.56 5.25
C VAL A 303 3.34 -16.98 4.30
N CYS A 304 3.07 -17.65 3.17
CA CYS A 304 2.04 -17.21 2.23
C CYS A 304 0.62 -17.54 2.71
N PHE A 305 0.34 -18.79 3.05
CA PHE A 305 -1.03 -19.26 3.25
C PHE A 305 -1.54 -19.13 4.70
N LEU A 306 -0.67 -19.12 5.72
CA LEU A 306 -1.14 -18.95 7.10
C LEU A 306 -1.79 -17.58 7.33
N PRO A 307 -1.26 -16.44 6.83
CA PRO A 307 -1.96 -15.16 6.94
C PRO A 307 -3.31 -15.18 6.22
N LEU A 308 -3.40 -15.78 5.03
CA LEU A 308 -4.66 -15.92 4.28
C LEU A 308 -5.67 -16.85 4.98
N LEU A 309 -5.19 -17.90 5.65
CA LEU A 309 -6.04 -18.77 6.45
C LEU A 309 -6.54 -18.04 7.70
N ALA A 310 -5.63 -17.42 8.46
CA ALA A 310 -5.95 -16.63 9.64
C ALA A 310 -6.96 -15.51 9.31
N ALA A 311 -6.77 -14.86 8.17
CA ALA A 311 -7.72 -13.91 7.60
C ALA A 311 -9.13 -14.47 7.40
N SER A 312 -9.20 -15.64 6.76
CA SER A 312 -10.47 -16.27 6.41
C SER A 312 -11.25 -16.76 7.63
N LEU A 313 -10.53 -17.07 8.71
CA LEU A 313 -11.09 -17.56 9.97
C LEU A 313 -11.53 -16.43 10.91
N ARG A 314 -11.03 -15.20 10.72
CA ARG A 314 -11.46 -14.06 11.53
C ARG A 314 -12.85 -13.57 11.07
N PRO A 315 -13.78 -13.31 12.00
CA PRO A 315 -15.09 -12.75 11.67
C PRO A 315 -14.98 -11.32 11.10
N THR A 316 -13.88 -10.62 11.42
CA THR A 316 -13.41 -9.38 10.80
C THR A 316 -12.25 -9.74 9.87
N ARG A 317 -12.45 -9.67 8.54
CA ARG A 317 -11.40 -9.95 7.55
C ARG A 317 -10.33 -8.84 7.61
N LEU A 318 -9.25 -9.11 6.89
CA LEU A 318 -7.95 -8.46 6.98
C LEU A 318 -8.01 -6.94 6.82
N ILE A 319 -7.68 -6.25 7.91
CA ILE A 319 -7.41 -4.83 7.90
C ILE A 319 -5.93 -4.62 7.51
N PRO A 320 -5.61 -3.89 6.44
CA PRO A 320 -4.24 -3.64 5.97
C PRO A 320 -3.24 -3.12 7.03
N GLU A 321 -3.74 -2.55 8.14
CA GLU A 321 -2.92 -1.91 9.17
C GLU A 321 -2.48 -2.80 10.34
N ASP A 322 -2.93 -4.06 10.39
CA ASP A 322 -2.55 -5.01 11.42
C ASP A 322 -1.26 -5.77 11.06
N TRP A 323 -0.19 -5.06 10.69
CA TRP A 323 1.15 -5.67 10.68
C TRP A 323 1.38 -6.39 12.02
N PRO A 324 1.82 -7.65 12.07
CA PRO A 324 2.45 -8.44 11.00
C PRO A 324 1.51 -9.32 10.14
N TRP A 325 0.22 -9.02 10.05
CA TRP A 325 -0.78 -9.95 9.50
C TRP A 325 -1.30 -9.61 8.10
N THR A 326 -1.07 -8.40 7.56
CA THR A 326 -1.76 -7.92 6.35
C THR A 326 -0.89 -7.18 5.31
N PRO A 327 0.07 -7.86 4.65
CA PRO A 327 0.87 -7.24 3.60
C PRO A 327 0.15 -7.28 2.24
N PHE A 328 -0.95 -6.53 2.07
CA PHE A 328 -1.68 -6.47 0.80
C PHE A 328 -1.64 -5.08 0.18
N ALA A 329 -1.16 -4.96 -1.06
CA ALA A 329 -1.53 -3.82 -1.90
C ALA A 329 -2.89 -4.11 -2.53
N LEU A 330 -3.93 -3.45 -2.04
CA LEU A 330 -5.30 -3.72 -2.49
C LEU A 330 -5.68 -2.67 -3.54
N PHE A 331 -6.27 -3.12 -4.65
CA PHE A 331 -7.00 -2.25 -5.59
C PHE A 331 -8.31 -2.97 -5.90
N PRO A 332 -9.19 -3.13 -4.91
CA PRO A 332 -10.20 -4.18 -4.96
C PRO A 332 -11.41 -3.82 -5.82
N TRP A 333 -11.58 -2.53 -6.13
CA TRP A 333 -12.81 -1.95 -6.65
C TRP A 333 -13.06 -2.24 -8.14
N ASN A 334 -14.30 -2.59 -8.50
CA ASN A 334 -14.73 -2.59 -9.90
C ASN A 334 -15.13 -1.18 -10.38
N ALA A 335 -15.46 -1.03 -11.67
CA ALA A 335 -15.80 0.26 -12.27
C ALA A 335 -16.90 1.04 -11.54
N ALA A 336 -17.99 0.37 -11.13
CA ALA A 336 -19.13 1.00 -10.51
C ALA A 336 -18.80 1.49 -9.09
N GLN A 337 -18.16 0.62 -8.30
CA GLN A 337 -17.65 0.95 -6.97
C GLN A 337 -16.65 2.10 -7.04
N TRP A 338 -15.66 1.99 -7.93
CA TRP A 338 -14.61 3.00 -8.10
C TRP A 338 -15.19 4.37 -8.42
N ARG A 339 -16.08 4.47 -9.42
CA ARG A 339 -16.71 5.75 -9.78
C ARG A 339 -17.54 6.30 -8.63
N PHE A 340 -18.40 5.49 -8.01
CA PHE A 340 -19.23 5.95 -6.89
C PHE A 340 -18.40 6.54 -5.74
N LEU A 341 -17.35 5.82 -5.33
CA LEU A 341 -16.47 6.22 -4.24
C LEU A 341 -15.66 7.46 -4.62
N HIS A 342 -15.06 7.46 -5.81
CA HIS A 342 -14.23 8.57 -6.27
C HIS A 342 -15.05 9.84 -6.50
N ASP A 343 -16.22 9.74 -7.15
CA ASP A 343 -17.13 10.87 -7.36
C ASP A 343 -17.71 11.40 -6.04
N SER A 344 -17.92 10.54 -5.04
CA SER A 344 -18.47 10.97 -3.76
C SER A 344 -17.44 11.49 -2.76
N PHE A 345 -16.16 11.12 -2.87
CA PHE A 345 -15.18 11.48 -1.85
C PHE A 345 -13.94 12.18 -2.40
N VAL A 346 -13.62 12.04 -3.69
CA VAL A 346 -12.36 12.53 -4.26
C VAL A 346 -12.58 13.64 -5.28
N THR A 347 -13.35 13.37 -6.34
CA THR A 347 -13.55 14.27 -7.49
C THR A 347 -14.79 15.14 -7.39
N GLY A 348 -15.84 14.72 -6.69
CA GLY A 348 -17.05 15.53 -6.52
C GLY A 348 -16.90 16.67 -5.53
N ASP A 349 -18.04 17.23 -5.14
CA ASP A 349 -18.20 18.32 -4.18
C ASP A 349 -18.48 17.82 -2.76
N THR A 350 -18.46 16.51 -2.50
CA THR A 350 -18.71 15.95 -1.16
C THR A 350 -17.44 15.41 -0.52
N ARG A 351 -17.26 15.58 0.80
CA ARG A 351 -16.11 15.06 1.55
C ARG A 351 -16.58 14.37 2.83
N LEU A 352 -15.97 13.21 3.13
CA LEU A 352 -16.08 12.58 4.44
C LEU A 352 -15.01 13.21 5.32
N VAL A 353 -15.41 13.94 6.36
CA VAL A 353 -14.48 14.69 7.20
C VAL A 353 -14.56 14.26 8.65
N VAL A 354 -13.45 14.41 9.37
CA VAL A 354 -13.35 14.12 10.81
C VAL A 354 -13.01 15.36 11.64
N LEU A 355 -13.42 15.29 12.90
CA LEU A 355 -13.32 16.35 13.91
C LEU A 355 -12.61 15.80 15.16
N SER A 356 -11.71 16.58 15.74
CA SER A 356 -11.07 16.28 17.04
C SER A 356 -12.00 16.63 18.21
N GLU A 357 -12.68 17.76 18.12
CA GLU A 357 -13.77 18.19 19.01
C GLU A 357 -14.93 18.67 18.14
N CYS A 358 -16.17 18.50 18.61
CA CYS A 358 -17.35 18.83 17.81
C CYS A 358 -17.80 20.27 18.09
N PRO A 359 -17.42 21.26 17.26
CA PRO A 359 -18.19 22.49 17.18
C PRO A 359 -19.60 22.12 16.69
N SER A 360 -20.61 22.90 17.07
CA SER A 360 -21.99 22.57 16.67
C SER A 360 -22.08 22.50 15.13
N LYS A 361 -22.93 21.63 14.53
CA LYS A 361 -23.02 21.48 13.06
C LYS A 361 -23.06 22.82 12.26
N PRO A 362 -23.76 23.88 12.73
CA PRO A 362 -23.73 25.21 12.09
C PRO A 362 -22.34 25.86 12.00
N GLU A 363 -21.44 25.56 12.94
CA GLU A 363 -20.09 26.14 13.03
C GLU A 363 -19.10 25.52 12.03
N LEU A 364 -19.49 24.45 11.32
CA LEU A 364 -18.64 23.85 10.29
C LEU A 364 -18.62 24.65 8.98
N LYS A 365 -19.63 25.48 8.73
CA LYS A 365 -19.76 26.22 7.47
C LYS A 365 -18.64 27.26 7.34
N GLY A 366 -17.98 27.29 6.19
CA GLY A 366 -16.83 28.15 5.92
C GLY A 366 -15.50 27.58 6.39
N LEU A 367 -15.49 26.52 7.22
CA LEU A 367 -14.24 25.84 7.57
C LEU A 367 -13.63 25.17 6.34
N ARG A 368 -12.31 25.17 6.29
CA ARG A 368 -11.56 24.55 5.21
C ARG A 368 -11.33 23.07 5.49
N VAL A 369 -11.67 22.24 4.51
CA VAL A 369 -11.30 20.83 4.47
C VAL A 369 -9.90 20.71 3.90
N ILE A 370 -9.01 20.08 4.66
CA ILE A 370 -7.69 19.68 4.22
C ILE A 370 -7.82 18.32 3.55
N PRO A 371 -7.67 18.24 2.22
CA PRO A 371 -7.70 16.97 1.52
C PRO A 371 -6.45 16.16 1.90
N ILE A 372 -6.64 14.93 2.37
CA ILE A 372 -5.54 14.01 2.61
C ILE A 372 -4.98 13.53 1.26
N GLU A 373 -5.81 13.31 0.23
CA GLU A 373 -5.36 12.74 -1.06
C GLU A 373 -6.05 13.28 -2.35
N HIS A 374 -5.35 13.06 -3.48
CA HIS A 374 -5.86 12.99 -4.87
C HIS A 374 -6.73 14.05 -5.54
N ARG A 375 -6.73 15.31 -5.10
CA ARG A 375 -7.14 16.40 -6.01
C ARG A 375 -6.10 16.63 -7.13
N SER A 376 -6.55 16.64 -8.39
CA SER A 376 -5.71 16.67 -9.62
C SER A 376 -5.08 18.02 -9.90
N ASP A 377 -5.63 19.08 -9.32
CA ASP A 377 -5.23 20.47 -9.45
C ASP A 377 -4.08 20.84 -8.50
N VAL A 378 -4.03 20.27 -7.29
CA VAL A 378 -2.95 20.53 -6.33
C VAL A 378 -1.89 19.43 -6.43
N PRO A 379 -0.66 19.75 -6.88
CA PRO A 379 0.45 18.80 -6.84
C PRO A 379 0.51 18.17 -5.46
N LEU A 380 0.67 16.84 -5.40
CA LEU A 380 0.82 16.06 -4.14
C LEU A 380 1.83 16.69 -3.17
N MET A 381 2.72 17.51 -3.74
CA MET A 381 3.98 18.01 -3.28
C MET A 381 3.93 19.49 -2.83
N GLN A 382 2.83 20.20 -3.10
CA GLN A 382 2.57 21.57 -2.61
C GLN A 382 1.57 21.60 -1.45
N ARG A 383 1.18 20.43 -0.94
CA ARG A 383 0.24 20.28 0.18
C ARG A 383 0.96 20.50 1.50
N SER A 384 1.33 21.74 1.79
CA SER A 384 1.65 22.10 3.18
C SER A 384 0.34 22.17 3.95
N ILE A 385 0.07 21.13 4.72
CA ILE A 385 -1.14 20.99 5.55
C ILE A 385 -1.08 21.84 6.82
N ARG A 386 0.06 22.46 7.15
CA ARG A 386 0.15 23.30 8.35
C ARG A 386 -0.87 24.44 8.27
N PRO A 387 -1.88 24.48 9.14
CA PRO A 387 -2.73 25.64 9.28
C PRO A 387 -1.79 26.80 9.58
N GLN A 388 -1.82 27.85 8.75
CA GLN A 388 -1.00 29.03 9.01
C GLN A 388 -1.54 29.84 10.20
N ASN A 389 -2.80 29.59 10.59
CA ASN A 389 -3.51 30.20 11.71
C ASN A 389 -4.26 29.14 12.53
N GLU A 390 -4.54 29.41 13.80
CA GLU A 390 -5.25 28.56 14.80
C GLU A 390 -6.73 28.26 14.45
N GLU A 391 -7.14 28.41 13.19
CA GLU A 391 -8.52 28.12 12.77
C GLU A 391 -8.77 26.61 12.81
N ALA A 392 -9.99 26.24 13.24
CA ALA A 392 -10.45 24.86 13.21
C ALA A 392 -10.40 24.32 11.78
N VAL A 393 -9.69 23.21 11.57
CA VAL A 393 -9.55 22.55 10.26
C VAL A 393 -10.22 21.19 10.26
N LEU A 394 -10.78 20.82 9.10
CA LEU A 394 -11.40 19.51 8.89
C LEU A 394 -10.46 18.63 8.08
N TYR A 395 -10.28 17.38 8.48
CA TYR A 395 -9.45 16.44 7.72
C TYR A 395 -10.33 15.51 6.89
N ASP A 396 -10.03 15.38 5.60
CA ASP A 396 -10.65 14.36 4.74
C ASP A 396 -10.27 12.95 5.24
N LEU A 397 -11.24 12.07 5.48
CA LEU A 397 -10.98 10.75 6.05
C LEU A 397 -10.90 9.63 5.00
N TRP A 398 -11.32 9.88 3.75
CA TRP A 398 -11.53 8.84 2.75
C TRP A 398 -10.38 7.83 2.65
N SER A 399 -9.14 8.30 2.49
CA SER A 399 -7.98 7.44 2.30
C SER A 399 -7.58 6.65 3.55
N ARG A 400 -8.08 7.00 4.73
CA ARG A 400 -7.79 6.33 6.00
C ARG A 400 -8.72 5.17 6.31
N THR A 401 -9.94 5.20 5.79
CA THR A 401 -10.97 4.23 6.17
C THR A 401 -11.45 3.36 5.02
N LEU A 402 -11.47 3.89 3.79
CA LEU A 402 -12.03 3.23 2.62
C LEU A 402 -11.19 3.39 1.33
N GLY A 403 -10.01 4.01 1.44
CA GLY A 403 -9.11 4.41 0.36
C GLY A 403 -8.78 3.39 -0.74
N ILE A 404 -7.89 3.83 -1.64
CA ILE A 404 -7.52 3.02 -2.81
C ILE A 404 -6.91 1.68 -2.39
N THR A 405 -6.02 1.74 -1.40
CA THR A 405 -5.25 0.61 -0.84
C THR A 405 -5.68 0.22 0.56
N THR A 406 -6.77 0.77 1.06
CA THR A 406 -7.17 0.70 2.47
C THR A 406 -8.66 0.49 2.56
N TYR A 407 -9.12 -0.49 3.32
CA TYR A 407 -10.52 -0.57 3.70
C TYR A 407 -10.63 -1.21 5.07
N GLN A 408 -11.52 -0.68 5.91
CA GLN A 408 -11.89 -1.35 7.16
C GLN A 408 -12.95 -2.38 6.86
N ASP A 409 -12.81 -3.52 7.49
CA ASP A 409 -13.57 -4.69 7.13
C ASP A 409 -15.05 -4.55 7.48
N GLU A 410 -15.36 -3.89 8.60
CA GLU A 410 -16.72 -3.53 8.99
C GLU A 410 -17.35 -2.53 8.02
N LEU A 411 -16.55 -1.64 7.43
CA LEU A 411 -17.01 -0.68 6.43
C LEU A 411 -17.26 -1.37 5.10
N LEU A 412 -16.35 -2.25 4.69
CA LEU A 412 -16.47 -3.02 3.47
C LEU A 412 -17.62 -4.01 3.58
N VAL A 413 -17.71 -4.79 4.65
CA VAL A 413 -18.79 -5.73 4.94
C VAL A 413 -20.10 -4.97 5.15
N GLY A 414 -20.11 -3.85 5.86
CA GLY A 414 -21.32 -3.04 6.00
C GLY A 414 -21.76 -2.43 4.65
N ALA A 415 -20.83 -2.02 3.81
CA ALA A 415 -21.12 -1.55 2.45
C ALA A 415 -21.56 -2.69 1.53
N LEU A 416 -20.98 -3.90 1.64
CA LEU A 416 -21.22 -5.04 0.74
C LEU A 416 -22.32 -6.02 1.21
N ARG A 417 -22.43 -6.32 2.52
CA ARG A 417 -23.40 -7.24 3.15
C ARG A 417 -24.72 -6.60 3.52
N ASN A 418 -24.77 -5.30 3.83
CA ASN A 418 -26.08 -4.69 3.89
C ASN A 418 -26.72 -4.94 2.53
N ARG A 419 -27.95 -5.43 2.54
CA ARG A 419 -28.78 -5.64 1.34
C ARG A 419 -28.93 -4.37 0.47
N PHE A 420 -28.30 -3.26 0.85
CA PHE A 420 -27.85 -2.18 0.00
C PHE A 420 -27.36 -2.62 -1.38
N TYR A 421 -26.35 -3.48 -1.52
CA TYR A 421 -25.96 -3.93 -2.86
C TYR A 421 -26.90 -5.07 -3.34
N GLY A 422 -27.53 -5.84 -2.47
CA GLY A 422 -28.51 -6.86 -2.91
C GLY A 422 -29.78 -6.30 -3.58
N GLN A 423 -30.28 -5.14 -3.15
CA GLN A 423 -31.51 -4.52 -3.65
C GLN A 423 -31.28 -3.25 -4.48
N LEU A 424 -30.15 -2.56 -4.28
CA LEU A 424 -29.71 -1.40 -5.06
C LEU A 424 -28.61 -1.78 -6.08
N ALA A 425 -27.94 -2.93 -5.91
CA ALA A 425 -26.96 -3.48 -6.87
C ALA A 425 -27.37 -4.79 -7.54
N GLN A 426 -28.60 -5.31 -7.38
CA GLN A 426 -29.10 -6.28 -8.36
C GLN A 426 -29.09 -5.67 -9.78
N PRO A 427 -29.43 -4.38 -9.97
CA PRO A 427 -29.12 -3.69 -11.21
C PRO A 427 -27.60 -3.56 -11.44
N LEU A 428 -26.80 -3.03 -10.49
CA LEU A 428 -25.37 -2.72 -10.73
C LEU A 428 -24.47 -3.95 -10.98
N LEU A 429 -24.79 -5.11 -10.41
CA LEU A 429 -24.11 -6.39 -10.62
C LEU A 429 -24.60 -7.11 -11.89
N GLU A 430 -25.80 -6.79 -12.40
CA GLU A 430 -26.31 -7.28 -13.69
C GLU A 430 -26.09 -6.29 -14.85
N GLY A 431 -25.39 -5.16 -14.61
CA GLY A 431 -25.11 -4.15 -15.64
C GLY A 431 -26.27 -3.19 -15.92
N GLY A 432 -27.33 -3.22 -15.11
CA GLY A 432 -28.38 -2.20 -15.06
C GLY A 432 -28.03 -1.07 -14.08
N VAL A 433 -28.18 0.17 -14.49
CA VAL A 433 -28.12 1.32 -13.57
C VAL A 433 -29.25 1.15 -12.52
N PRO A 434 -29.03 1.32 -11.20
CA PRO A 434 -30.15 1.40 -10.28
C PRO A 434 -30.99 2.61 -10.67
N GLN A 435 -32.31 2.50 -10.60
CA GLN A 435 -33.24 3.59 -10.89
C GLN A 435 -32.71 4.88 -10.24
N SER A 436 -32.28 5.78 -11.11
CA SER A 436 -31.47 6.96 -10.82
C SER A 436 -32.15 7.86 -9.80
N GLY A 437 -31.50 8.11 -8.66
CA GLY A 437 -31.99 9.08 -7.70
C GLY A 437 -30.94 9.50 -6.69
N GLU A 438 -30.88 10.80 -6.41
CA GLU A 438 -30.06 11.39 -5.35
C GLU A 438 -30.33 10.74 -3.97
N ALA A 439 -31.56 10.33 -3.71
CA ALA A 439 -31.95 9.63 -2.48
C ALA A 439 -31.20 8.31 -2.25
N ALA A 440 -31.05 7.48 -3.30
CA ALA A 440 -30.30 6.22 -3.19
C ALA A 440 -28.82 6.45 -2.90
N ARG A 441 -28.24 7.47 -3.56
CA ARG A 441 -26.86 7.92 -3.31
C ARG A 441 -26.69 8.39 -1.87
N LEU A 442 -27.57 9.27 -1.37
CA LEU A 442 -27.53 9.78 0.00
C LEU A 442 -27.70 8.67 1.04
N TYR A 443 -28.59 7.70 0.79
CA TYR A 443 -28.76 6.54 1.66
C TYR A 443 -27.46 5.73 1.77
N ALA A 444 -26.77 5.47 0.65
CA ALA A 444 -25.50 4.76 0.63
C ALA A 444 -24.39 5.53 1.38
N LEU A 445 -24.31 6.85 1.14
CA LEU A 445 -23.36 7.71 1.83
C LEU A 445 -23.62 7.77 3.34
N LYS A 446 -24.89 7.83 3.76
CA LYS A 446 -25.27 7.76 5.18
C LYS A 446 -24.78 6.49 5.83
N SER A 447 -24.92 5.35 5.17
CA SER A 447 -24.43 4.08 5.71
C SER A 447 -22.92 4.06 5.86
N ILE A 448 -22.18 4.65 4.92
CA ILE A 448 -20.73 4.81 5.03
C ILE A 448 -20.37 5.70 6.24
N VAL A 449 -21.05 6.82 6.43
CA VAL A 449 -20.84 7.72 7.58
C VAL A 449 -21.17 7.04 8.91
N ASP A 450 -22.30 6.33 8.98
CA ASP A 450 -22.76 5.63 10.19
C ASP A 450 -21.75 4.55 10.60
N LEU A 451 -21.28 3.73 9.64
CA LEU A 451 -20.28 2.71 9.90
C LEU A 451 -18.91 3.30 10.23
N THR A 452 -18.52 4.39 9.56
CA THR A 452 -17.24 5.08 9.83
C THR A 452 -17.25 5.66 11.24
N SER A 453 -18.34 6.31 11.63
CA SER A 453 -18.51 6.85 12.98
C SER A 453 -18.41 5.73 14.02
N LYS A 454 -19.06 4.60 13.77
CA LYS A 454 -18.93 3.42 14.64
C LYS A 454 -17.47 2.95 14.76
N PHE A 455 -16.76 2.80 13.65
CA PHE A 455 -15.34 2.43 13.64
C PHE A 455 -14.47 3.42 14.43
N LEU A 456 -14.66 4.72 14.24
CA LEU A 456 -13.91 5.76 14.94
C LEU A 456 -14.13 5.72 16.46
N ILE A 457 -15.39 5.53 16.88
CA ILE A 457 -15.77 5.45 18.31
C ILE A 457 -15.22 4.19 18.95
N GLU A 458 -15.42 3.03 18.32
CA GLU A 458 -15.07 1.73 18.90
C GLU A 458 -13.56 1.52 18.94
N THR A 459 -12.84 1.95 17.90
CA THR A 459 -11.40 1.67 17.79
C THR A 459 -10.54 2.81 18.33
N GLN A 460 -10.97 4.07 18.17
CA GLN A 460 -10.18 5.26 18.52
C GLN A 460 -8.75 5.25 17.93
N ARG A 461 -8.58 4.62 16.76
CA ARG A 461 -7.28 4.39 16.12
C ARG A 461 -6.89 5.49 15.15
N VAL A 462 -7.83 6.27 14.62
CA VAL A 462 -7.50 7.45 13.83
C VAL A 462 -7.16 8.57 14.81
N VAL A 463 -5.92 9.03 14.79
CA VAL A 463 -5.38 9.98 15.76
C VAL A 463 -4.92 11.24 15.05
N GLU A 464 -5.23 12.39 15.62
CA GLU A 464 -4.62 13.67 15.23
C GLU A 464 -3.22 13.77 15.85
N LEU A 465 -2.20 13.95 15.02
CA LEU A 465 -0.79 13.91 15.43
C LEU A 465 -0.36 15.12 16.27
N SER A 466 -1.01 16.28 16.12
CA SER A 466 -0.69 17.49 16.87
C SER A 466 -1.15 17.40 18.33
N THR A 467 -2.33 16.83 18.56
CA THR A 467 -2.98 16.73 19.87
C THR A 467 -2.77 15.35 20.52
N GLY A 468 -2.50 14.33 19.71
CA GLY A 468 -2.49 12.94 20.15
C GLY A 468 -3.87 12.37 20.45
N MET A 469 -4.94 13.14 20.17
CA MET A 469 -6.31 12.76 20.48
C MET A 469 -6.92 11.89 19.39
N PRO A 470 -7.76 10.90 19.76
CA PRO A 470 -8.48 10.11 18.78
C PRO A 470 -9.58 10.95 18.13
N LEU A 471 -9.73 10.80 16.82
CA LEU A 471 -10.84 11.36 16.05
C LEU A 471 -12.01 10.39 16.17
N THR A 472 -13.10 10.84 16.79
CA THR A 472 -14.23 9.98 17.16
C THR A 472 -15.50 10.29 16.37
N GLN A 473 -15.50 11.37 15.61
CA GLN A 473 -16.67 11.83 14.88
C GLN A 473 -16.34 12.09 13.42
N CYS A 474 -17.28 11.75 12.54
CA CYS A 474 -17.20 12.10 11.13
C CYS A 474 -18.55 12.61 10.62
N CYS A 475 -18.51 13.40 9.56
CA CYS A 475 -19.71 13.86 8.85
C CYS A 475 -19.45 13.92 7.36
N LEU A 476 -20.54 13.98 6.58
CA LEU A 476 -20.46 14.24 5.15
C LEU A 476 -20.75 15.72 4.91
N VAL A 477 -19.82 16.42 4.27
CA VAL A 477 -19.96 17.85 3.95
C VAL A 477 -19.95 18.07 2.45
N ARG A 478 -20.62 19.13 1.99
CA ARG A 478 -20.42 19.69 0.66
C ARG A 478 -19.36 20.76 0.71
N VAL A 479 -18.46 20.81 -0.27
CA VAL A 479 -17.36 21.77 -0.36
C VAL A 479 -17.36 22.51 -1.68
N ASN A 480 -16.84 23.73 -1.70
CA ASN A 480 -16.62 24.50 -2.92
C ASN A 480 -15.29 24.12 -3.62
N SER A 481 -14.94 24.87 -4.68
CA SER A 481 -13.66 24.70 -5.40
C SER A 481 -12.43 24.91 -4.50
N SER A 482 -12.55 25.75 -3.46
CA SER A 482 -11.50 26.04 -2.48
C SER A 482 -11.44 25.03 -1.31
N ASN A 483 -12.29 23.99 -1.32
CA ASN A 483 -12.49 23.04 -0.22
C ASN A 483 -13.08 23.64 1.06
N GLU A 484 -13.79 24.76 0.98
CA GLU A 484 -14.53 25.30 2.12
C GLU A 484 -15.90 24.64 2.21
N VAL A 485 -16.34 24.33 3.43
CA VAL A 485 -17.63 23.69 3.69
C VAL A 485 -18.77 24.66 3.37
N LEU A 486 -19.65 24.24 2.47
CA LEU A 486 -20.87 24.95 2.12
C LEU A 486 -22.03 24.53 3.04
N GLU A 487 -22.14 23.23 3.31
CA GLU A 487 -23.20 22.63 4.14
C GLU A 487 -22.77 21.26 4.69
N VAL A 488 -23.39 20.85 5.79
CA VAL A 488 -23.31 19.50 6.34
C VAL A 488 -24.49 18.69 5.80
N ILE A 489 -24.22 17.61 5.09
CA ILE A 489 -25.24 16.78 4.44
C ILE A 489 -25.78 15.71 5.40
N ILE A 490 -24.88 15.08 6.19
CA ILE A 490 -25.19 13.96 7.10
C ILE A 490 -24.55 14.23 8.46
#